data_AF-A0A4R3NF79-F1
#
_entry.id   AF-A0A4R3NF79-F1
#
_cell.length_a   1.000
_cell.length_b   1.000
_cell.length_c   1.000
_cell.angle_alpha   90.00
_cell.angle_beta   90.00
_cell.angle_gamma   90.00
#
_symmetry.space_group_name_H-M   'P 1'
#
loop_
_entity.id
_entity.type
_entity.pdbx_description
1 polymer ?
#
loop_
_entity_poly.entity_id
_entity_poly.type
_entity_poly.pdbx_seq_one_letter_code
_entity_poly.pdbx_strand_id
1 'polypeptide(L)' 'MGFLSVVRRWALRDKMPIREISRRTGLSRNTIRKYLRE' A
#
# COMPACT_ATOMS: atom_id res chain seq x y z
N MET A 1 -8.61 11.20 5.66
CA MET A 1 -7.22 11.48 6.07
C MET A 1 -6.73 10.34 6.95
N GLY A 2 -5.76 9.56 6.51
CA GLY A 2 -5.19 8.52 7.37
C GLY A 2 -4.72 7.33 6.55
N PHE A 3 -3.40 7.19 6.42
CA PHE A 3 -2.63 6.01 6.00
C PHE A 3 -2.97 5.33 4.65
N LEU A 4 -4.22 4.97 4.40
CA LEU A 4 -4.71 4.32 3.18
C LEU A 4 -4.45 5.14 1.92
N SER A 5 -4.64 6.46 1.97
CA SER A 5 -4.34 7.33 0.83
C SER A 5 -2.83 7.36 0.51
N VAL A 6 -1.96 7.22 1.51
CA VAL A 6 -0.50 7.17 1.31
C VAL A 6 -0.09 5.85 0.67
N VAL A 7 -0.65 4.73 1.15
CA VAL A 7 -0.43 3.39 0.57
C VAL A 7 -0.91 3.33 -0.88
N ARG A 8 -2.11 3.84 -1.17
CA ARG A 8 -2.63 3.96 -2.54
C ARG A 8 -1.75 4.84 -3.42
N ARG A 9 -1.25 5.97 -2.91
CA ARG A 9 -0.37 6.86 -3.67
C ARG A 9 0.96 6.19 -4.01
N TRP A 10 1.59 5.50 -3.06
CA TRP A 10 2.83 4.76 -3.33
C TRP A 10 2.62 3.63 -4.34
N ALA A 11 1.51 2.89 -4.25
CA ALA A 11 1.24 1.78 -5.15
C ALA A 11 0.78 2.21 -6.56
N LEU A 12 -0.09 3.22 -6.67
CA LEU A 12 -0.67 3.65 -7.95
C LEU A 12 0.15 4.72 -8.65
N ARG A 13 0.77 5.65 -7.90
CA ARG A 13 1.50 6.79 -8.46
C ARG A 13 2.99 6.49 -8.60
N ASP A 14 3.64 6.07 -7.52
CA ASP A 14 5.07 5.73 -7.52
C ASP A 14 5.36 4.32 -8.04
N LYS A 15 4.31 3.53 -8.35
CA LYS A 15 4.39 2.10 -8.74
C LYS A 15 5.32 1.29 -7.83
N MET A 16 5.36 1.67 -6.56
CA MET A 16 6.27 1.09 -5.58
C MET A 16 5.83 -0.36 -5.30
N PRO A 17 6.76 -1.32 -5.25
CA PRO A 17 6.41 -2.72 -5.06
C PRO A 17 5.70 -2.93 -3.72
N ILE A 18 4.60 -3.70 -3.72
CA ILE A 18 3.78 -4.02 -2.53
C ILE A 18 4.64 -4.56 -1.38
N ARG A 19 5.73 -5.27 -1.70
CA ARG A 19 6.68 -5.81 -0.72
C ARG A 19 7.40 -4.71 0.06
N GLU A 20 7.72 -3.60 -0.58
CA GLU A 20 8.41 -2.47 0.03
C GLU A 20 7.45 -1.63 0.89
N ILE A 21 6.23 -1.44 0.40
CA ILE A 21 5.13 -0.84 1.16
C ILE A 21 4.84 -1.67 2.40
N SER A 22 4.76 -3.00 2.28
CA SER A 22 4.56 -3.94 3.39
C SER A 22 5.67 -3.83 4.44
N ARG A 23 6.93 -3.71 4.01
CA ARG A 23 8.09 -3.52 4.90
C ARG A 23 8.03 -2.19 5.66
N ARG A 24 7.63 -1.10 4.99
CA ARG A 24 7.55 0.24 5.59
C ARG A 24 6.35 0.42 6.50
N THR A 25 5.23 -0.22 6.16
CA THR A 25 3.95 -0.03 6.87
C THR A 25 3.69 -1.11 7.93
N GLY A 26 4.45 -2.20 7.93
CA GLY A 26 4.20 -3.37 8.79
C GLY A 26 2.93 -4.14 8.42
N LEU A 27 2.23 -3.73 7.35
CA LEU A 27 1.00 -4.38 6.91
C LEU A 27 1.31 -5.61 6.07
N SER A 28 0.45 -6.63 6.22
CA SER A 28 0.49 -7.79 5.33
C SER A 28 0.22 -7.39 3.87
N ARG A 29 0.91 -8.05 2.94
CA ARG A 29 0.73 -7.83 1.49
C ARG A 29 -0.72 -8.02 1.06
N ASN A 30 -1.45 -8.92 1.71
CA ASN A 30 -2.85 -9.19 1.43
C ASN A 30 -3.75 -8.00 1.82
N THR A 31 -3.43 -7.34 2.94
CA THR A 31 -4.09 -6.12 3.41
C THR A 31 -3.90 -4.98 2.40
N ILE A 32 -2.66 -4.77 1.93
CA ILE A 32 -2.37 -3.77 0.90
C ILE A 32 -3.13 -4.10 -0.40
N ARG A 33 -3.16 -5.37 -0.83
CA ARG A 33 -3.89 -5.79 -2.02
C ARG A 33 -5.41 -5.58 -1.88
N LYS A 34 -5.97 -5.81 -0.69
CA LYS A 34 -7.37 -5.53 -0.39
C LYS A 34 -7.67 -4.03 -0.52
N TYR A 35 -6.80 -3.18 0.01
CA TYR A 35 -6.90 -1.72 -0.06
C TYR A 35 -6.62 -1.10 -1.45
N LEU A 36 -6.03 -1.84 -2.37
CA LEU A 36 -5.83 -1.41 -3.75
C LEU A 36 -6.96 -1.86 -4.68
N ARG A 37 -7.80 -2.80 -4.24
CA ARG A 37 -8.85 -3.42 -5.04
C ARG A 37 -10.24 -2.89 -4.70
N GLU A 38 -10.47 -2.57 -3.44
CA GLU A 38 -11.44 -1.56 -3.00
C GLU A 38 -10.94 -0.19 -3.45
#